data_AF-B0BXH8-F1
#
_entry.id   AF-B0BXH8-F1
#
_cell.length_a   1.000
_cell.length_b   1.000
_cell.length_c   1.000
_cell.angle_alpha   90.00
_cell.angle_beta   90.00
_cell.angle_gamma   90.00
#
_symmetry.space_group_name_H-M   'P 1'
#
loop_
_entity.id
_entity.type
_entity.pdbx_description
1 polymer ?
#
loop_
_entity_poly.entity_id
_entity_poly.type
_entity_poly.pdbx_seq_one_letter_code
_entity_poly.pdbx_strand_id
1 'polypeptide(L)' 'MRTGIYKHYKEKLYQVIDTAKHTETLQELYDNFQLLGKAA' A
#
# COMPACT_ATOMS: atom_id res chain seq x y z
N MET A 1 -7.62 2.42 -5.36
CA MET A 1 -7.81 3.20 -4.10
C MET A 1 -6.95 4.45 -4.15
N ARG A 2 -7.25 5.49 -3.37
CA ARG A 2 -6.50 6.77 -3.36
C ARG A 2 -5.17 6.60 -2.61
N THR A 3 -4.10 7.26 -3.07
CA THR A 3 -2.81 7.33 -2.36
C THR A 3 -3.01 7.87 -0.93
N GLY A 4 -2.32 7.27 0.04
CA GLY A 4 -2.53 7.59 1.46
C GLY A 4 -1.85 6.63 2.42
N ILE A 5 -1.98 6.92 3.73
CA ILE A 5 -1.44 6.11 4.81
C ILE A 5 -2.45 5.03 5.19
N TYR A 6 -1.99 3.79 5.22
CA TYR A 6 -2.76 2.62 5.58
C TYR A 6 -2.21 1.96 6.85
N LYS A 7 -3.08 1.71 7.82
CA LYS A 7 -2.74 0.92 9.01
C LYS A 7 -3.04 -0.54 8.73
N HIS A 8 -1.99 -1.34 8.65
CA HIS A 8 -2.07 -2.78 8.54
C HIS A 8 -2.50 -3.40 9.88
N TYR A 9 -3.27 -4.49 9.81
CA TYR A 9 -3.85 -5.16 11.00
C TYR A 9 -2.82 -5.63 12.04
N LYS A 10 -1.54 -5.76 11.65
CA LYS A 10 -0.40 -6.06 12.53
C LYS A 10 0.29 -4.81 13.08
N GLU A 11 -0.46 -3.72 13.29
CA GLU A 11 0.05 -2.47 13.89
C GLU A 11 1.19 -1.81 13.10
N LYS A 12 1.28 -2.09 11.79
CA LYS A 12 2.27 -1.48 10.90
C LYS A 12 1.62 -0.39 10.06
N LEU A 13 2.32 0.72 9.88
CA LEU A 13 1.87 1.81 9.02
C LEU A 13 2.60 1.72 7.68
N TYR A 14 1.83 1.73 6.60
CA TYR A 14 2.35 1.76 5.24
C TYR A 14 1.82 2.99 4.53
N GLN A 15 2.64 3.59 3.68
CA GLN A 15 2.19 4.61 2.73
C GLN A 15 2.09 3.97 1.36
N VAL A 16 0.92 4.10 0.74
CA VAL A 16 0.73 3.79 -0.68
C VAL A 16 1.23 5.00 -1.47
N ILE A 17 2.32 4.81 -2.21
CA ILE A 17 2.94 5.88 -3.02
C ILE A 17 2.31 5.89 -4.41
N ASP A 18 2.08 4.72 -5.00
CA ASP A 18 1.55 4.59 -6.35
C ASP A 18 0.81 3.26 -6.54
N THR A 19 -0.11 3.23 -7.50
CA THR A 19 -0.86 2.04 -7.89
C THR A 19 -0.47 1.63 -9.29
N ALA A 20 0.26 0.52 -9.42
CA ALA A 20 0.58 -0.03 -10.73
C ALA A 20 -0.50 -1.04 -11.13
N LYS A 21 -1.16 -0.78 -12.25
CA LYS A 21 -2.11 -1.75 -12.81
C LYS A 21 -1.30 -2.82 -13.55
N HIS A 22 -1.13 -3.99 -12.94
CA HIS A 22 -0.63 -5.14 -13.66
C HIS A 22 -1.64 -5.51 -14.74
N THR A 23 -1.22 -5.55 -15.99
CA THR A 23 -2.08 -5.84 -17.14
C THR A 23 -2.27 -7.34 -17.38
N GLU A 24 -1.37 -8.18 -16.85
CA GLU A 24 -1.41 -9.64 -17.02
C GLU A 24 -2.47 -10.31 -16.15
N THR A 25 -2.76 -9.73 -15.00
CA THR A 25 -3.85 -10.11 -14.12
C THR A 25 -4.63 -8.83 -13.92
N LEU A 26 -5.92 -8.75 -14.27
CA LEU A 26 -6.77 -7.55 -14.11
C LEU A 26 -6.95 -7.09 -12.63
N GLN A 27 -6.01 -7.42 -11.76
CA GLN A 27 -5.84 -6.98 -10.39
C GLN A 27 -5.00 -5.70 -10.35
N GLU A 28 -5.57 -4.66 -9.78
CA GLU A 28 -4.78 -3.53 -9.29
C GLU A 28 -3.96 -4.03 -8.10
N LEU A 29 -2.67 -4.28 -8.33
CA LEU A 29 -1.70 -4.60 -7.29
C LEU A 29 -0.97 -3.30 -6.89
N TYR A 30 -0.70 -3.16 -5.61
CA TYR A 30 -0.04 -1.98 -5.07
C TYR A 30 1.45 -2.31 -4.97
N ASP A 31 2.23 -1.94 -6.00
CA ASP A 31 3.66 -2.28 -6.05
C ASP A 31 4.53 -1.44 -5.12
N ASN A 32 4.10 -0.22 -4.75
CA ASN A 32 4.93 0.70 -3.97
C ASN A 32 4.33 1.03 -2.60
N PHE A 33 4.67 0.20 -1.63
CA PHE A 33 4.43 0.46 -0.20
C PHE A 33 5.72 0.85 0.51
N GLN A 34 5.69 2.00 1.19
CA GLN A 34 6.77 2.38 2.12
C GLN A 34 6.32 2.10 3.55
N LEU A 35 7.13 1.36 4.31
CA LEU A 35 6.90 1.18 5.75
C LEU A 35 7.24 2.48 6.48
N LEU A 36 6.26 3.06 7.17
CA LEU A 36 6.43 4.27 7.97
C LEU A 36 6.83 3.97 9.42
N GLY A 37 6.56 2.76 9.91
CA GLY A 37 6.91 2.32 11.26
C GLY A 37 5.81 1.52 11.94
N LYS A 38 5.90 1.41 13.27
CA LYS A 38 4.85 0.83 14.12
C LYS A 38 3.86 1.93 14.51
N ALA A 39 2.56 1.62 14.45
CA ALA A 39 1.55 2.47 15.06
C ALA A 39 1.76 2.43 16.59
N ALA A 40 1.94 3.59 17.20
CA ALA A 40 2.05 3.77 18.64
C ALA A 40 0.70 3.54 19.36
#